data_AF-A0A9P6BE68-F1
#
_entry.id   AF-A0A9P6BE68-F1
#
_cell.length_a   1.000
_cell.length_b   1.000
_cell.length_c   1.000
_cell.angle_alpha   90.00
_cell.angle_beta   90.00
_cell.angle_gamma   90.00
#
_symmetry.space_group_name_H-M   'P 1'
#
loop_
_entity.id
_entity.type
_entity.pdbx_description
1 polymer ?
#
loop_
_entity_poly.entity_id
_entity_poly.type
_entity_poly.pdbx_seq_one_letter_code
_entity_poly.pdbx_strand_id
1 'polypeptide(L)'
;MPLRIWKSKRFSSSVILAFVQMAMFQGVIYFANMVFQEVYQWSAIQTALGFLVHSLLAVVVFTALGRIMPRLHLKPLILVGFLLRCGTALLFSFIDEHKSYWRFAFPAFIIHIFGVGFSMLPIQITAIRDADNKDQGLVGAIYNTGLQLGAPFGLAILNVIAVSANRDALDSGVHSGPILMKGYRNAFYGMIALGLFGFVLTAIILPWDKPQRPAQKPTAEIKDLEAGAPVEANEEKMLDADEEVLRSSSFSSSSKVESDANTITTKIDAADTYKEQNKV
;
A
#
# COMPACT_ATOMS: atom_id res chain seq x y z
N MET A 1 -10.20 -17.76 -8.59
CA MET A 1 -10.25 -17.22 -7.21
C MET A 1 -11.14 -18.12 -6.37
N PRO A 2 -10.70 -18.60 -5.19
CA PRO A 2 -11.55 -19.39 -4.31
C PRO A 2 -12.65 -18.50 -3.72
N LEU A 3 -13.92 -18.71 -4.10
CA LEU A 3 -15.08 -17.95 -3.56
C LEU A 3 -15.26 -18.11 -2.05
N ARG A 4 -14.55 -19.06 -1.42
CA ARG A 4 -14.50 -19.29 0.02
C ARG A 4 -14.01 -18.06 0.80
N ILE A 5 -13.08 -17.28 0.23
CA ILE A 5 -12.50 -16.10 0.90
C ILE A 5 -13.57 -15.01 1.13
N TRP A 6 -14.49 -14.86 0.17
CA TRP A 6 -15.61 -13.92 0.24
C TRP A 6 -16.76 -14.37 1.17
N LYS A 7 -16.76 -15.63 1.63
CA LYS A 7 -17.78 -16.09 2.61
C LYS A 7 -17.52 -15.55 4.02
N SER A 8 -16.30 -15.09 4.32
CA SER A 8 -16.02 -14.43 5.59
C SER A 8 -16.58 -13.00 5.59
N LYS A 9 -17.62 -12.78 6.41
CA LYS A 9 -18.21 -11.44 6.62
C LYS A 9 -17.15 -10.40 7.04
N ARG A 10 -16.13 -10.82 7.79
CA ARG A 10 -15.04 -9.94 8.27
C ARG A 10 -14.14 -9.49 7.12
N PHE A 11 -13.77 -10.41 6.23
CA PHE A 11 -12.93 -10.09 5.07
C PHE A 11 -13.66 -9.14 4.11
N SER A 12 -14.87 -9.48 3.68
CA SER A 12 -15.65 -8.63 2.78
C SER A 12 -15.91 -7.24 3.37
N SER A 13 -16.19 -7.16 4.67
CA SER A 13 -16.37 -5.86 5.34
C SER A 13 -15.08 -5.07 5.39
N SER A 14 -13.93 -5.72 5.60
CA SER A 14 -12.63 -5.04 5.61
C SER A 14 -12.28 -4.46 4.24
N VAL A 15 -12.65 -5.13 3.15
CA VAL A 15 -12.49 -4.60 1.78
C VAL A 15 -13.38 -3.38 1.55
N ILE A 16 -14.64 -3.40 2.01
CA ILE A 16 -15.54 -2.23 1.93
C ILE A 16 -15.01 -1.07 2.78
N LEU A 17 -14.54 -1.35 4.00
CA LEU A 17 -13.95 -0.35 4.88
C LEU A 17 -12.64 0.22 4.29
N ALA A 18 -11.86 -0.60 3.59
CA ALA A 18 -10.68 -0.16 2.84
C ALA A 18 -11.08 0.82 1.72
N PHE A 19 -12.12 0.49 0.96
CA PHE A 19 -12.64 1.38 -0.08
C PHE A 19 -13.09 2.72 0.53
N VAL A 20 -13.94 2.69 1.55
CA VAL A 20 -14.48 3.88 2.24
C VAL A 20 -13.34 4.72 2.83
N GLN A 21 -12.36 4.10 3.48
CA GLN A 21 -11.30 4.87 4.11
C GLN A 21 -10.39 5.56 3.09
N MET A 22 -10.12 4.92 1.94
CA MET A 22 -9.27 5.49 0.92
C MET A 22 -10.00 6.61 0.16
N ALA A 23 -11.29 6.44 -0.08
CA ALA A 23 -12.18 7.49 -0.59
C ALA A 23 -12.11 8.76 0.26
N MET A 24 -12.25 8.62 1.59
CA MET A 24 -12.17 9.78 2.50
C MET A 24 -10.78 10.41 2.52
N PHE A 25 -9.71 9.59 2.53
CA PHE A 25 -8.34 10.09 2.55
C PHE A 25 -8.04 10.95 1.32
N GLN A 26 -8.32 10.41 0.12
CA GLN A 26 -8.14 11.16 -1.13
C GLN A 26 -9.07 12.38 -1.21
N GLY A 27 -10.30 12.27 -0.72
CA GLY A 27 -11.24 13.39 -0.64
C GLY A 27 -10.66 14.57 0.15
N VAL A 28 -10.16 14.32 1.37
CA VAL A 28 -9.59 15.39 2.21
C VAL A 28 -8.39 16.04 1.53
N ILE A 29 -7.45 15.25 0.97
CA ILE A 29 -6.26 15.81 0.30
C ILE A 29 -6.66 16.67 -0.91
N TYR A 30 -7.58 16.19 -1.74
CA TYR A 30 -8.03 16.92 -2.93
C TYR A 30 -8.74 18.23 -2.56
N PHE A 31 -9.75 18.19 -1.69
CA PHE A 31 -10.50 19.39 -1.32
C PHE A 31 -9.69 20.36 -0.46
N ALA A 32 -8.77 19.87 0.40
CA ALA A 32 -7.84 20.75 1.10
C ALA A 32 -6.94 21.52 0.12
N ASN A 33 -6.44 20.84 -0.92
CA ASN A 33 -5.65 21.49 -1.97
C ASN A 33 -6.46 22.56 -2.70
N MET A 34 -7.71 22.24 -3.09
CA MET A 34 -8.61 23.22 -3.70
C MET A 34 -8.89 24.41 -2.77
N VAL A 35 -9.14 24.18 -1.49
CA VAL A 35 -9.31 25.28 -0.52
C VAL A 35 -8.05 26.15 -0.41
N PHE A 36 -6.86 25.57 -0.38
CA PHE A 36 -5.62 26.34 -0.31
C PHE A 36 -5.36 27.18 -1.57
N GLN A 37 -5.59 26.61 -2.74
CA GLN A 37 -5.32 27.32 -4.00
C GLN A 37 -6.45 28.28 -4.38
N GLU A 38 -7.70 27.87 -4.28
CA GLU A 38 -8.85 28.64 -4.77
C GLU A 38 -9.42 29.61 -3.74
N VAL A 39 -9.27 29.34 -2.45
CA VAL A 39 -9.84 30.19 -1.39
C VAL A 39 -8.75 31.02 -0.72
N TYR A 40 -7.68 30.38 -0.26
CA TYR A 40 -6.55 31.10 0.33
C TYR A 40 -5.64 31.76 -0.70
N GLN A 41 -5.83 31.48 -1.99
CA GLN A 41 -5.01 32.02 -3.09
C GLN A 41 -3.52 31.73 -2.89
N TRP A 42 -3.21 30.58 -2.27
CA TRP A 42 -1.84 30.13 -2.07
C TRP A 42 -1.22 29.66 -3.38
N SER A 43 0.07 29.94 -3.56
CA SER A 43 0.82 29.33 -4.65
C SER A 43 0.95 27.82 -4.46
N ALA A 44 1.29 27.09 -5.54
CA ALA A 44 1.53 25.65 -5.47
C ALA A 44 2.64 25.30 -4.45
N ILE A 45 3.67 26.14 -4.35
CA ILE A 45 4.79 25.95 -3.40
C ILE A 45 4.31 26.13 -1.95
N GLN A 46 3.50 27.16 -1.68
CA GLN A 46 2.93 27.38 -0.34
C GLN A 46 2.01 26.23 0.08
N THR A 47 1.19 25.75 -0.85
CA THR A 47 0.32 24.60 -0.63
C THR A 47 1.13 23.33 -0.32
N ALA A 48 2.19 23.07 -1.09
CA ALA A 48 3.10 21.96 -0.82
C ALA A 48 3.75 22.07 0.57
N LEU A 49 4.17 23.27 0.98
CA LEU A 49 4.74 23.51 2.32
C LEU A 49 3.71 23.23 3.44
N GLY A 50 2.44 23.58 3.24
CA GLY A 50 1.35 23.21 4.15
C GLY A 50 1.18 21.69 4.26
N PHE A 51 1.22 20.97 3.13
CA PHE A 51 1.17 19.50 3.11
C PHE A 51 2.43 18.82 3.65
N LEU A 52 3.60 19.48 3.64
CA LEU A 52 4.79 18.95 4.31
C LEU A 52 4.56 18.82 5.82
N VAL A 53 3.86 19.79 6.43
CA VAL A 53 3.48 19.72 7.84
C VAL A 53 2.54 18.52 8.08
N HIS A 54 1.58 18.29 7.19
CA HIS A 54 0.70 17.12 7.24
C HIS A 54 1.48 15.80 7.13
N SER A 55 2.48 15.72 6.24
CA SER A 55 3.36 14.56 6.08
C SER A 55 4.23 14.30 7.30
N LEU A 56 4.81 15.35 7.90
CA LEU A 56 5.60 15.26 9.13
C LEU A 56 4.76 14.76 10.30
N LEU A 57 3.52 15.26 10.43
CA LEU A 57 2.56 14.77 11.43
C LEU A 57 2.25 13.29 11.21
N ALA A 58 2.11 12.84 9.95
CA ALA A 58 1.90 11.43 9.63
C ALA A 58 3.03 10.56 10.19
N VAL A 59 4.29 10.93 9.97
CA VAL A 59 5.45 10.18 10.47
C VAL A 59 5.41 10.06 11.99
N VAL A 60 5.20 11.17 12.70
CA VAL A 60 5.17 11.18 14.18
C VAL A 60 4.03 10.32 14.72
N VAL A 61 2.82 10.50 14.20
CA VAL A 61 1.62 9.82 14.70
C VAL A 61 1.65 8.33 14.37
N PHE A 62 2.03 7.93 13.15
CA PHE A 62 2.12 6.50 12.79
C PHE A 62 3.21 5.79 13.58
N THR A 63 4.34 6.45 13.85
CA THR A 63 5.41 5.92 14.70
C THR A 63 4.93 5.70 16.13
N ALA A 64 4.15 6.65 16.68
CA ALA A 64 3.56 6.50 18.01
C ALA A 64 2.50 5.38 18.06
N LEU A 65 1.61 5.34 17.06
CA LEU A 65 0.57 4.32 16.92
C LEU A 65 1.17 2.92 16.84
N GLY A 66 2.25 2.72 16.08
CA GLY A 66 2.93 1.42 15.98
C GLY A 66 3.36 0.84 17.34
N ARG A 67 3.65 1.70 18.33
CA ARG A 67 4.02 1.26 19.70
C ARG A 67 2.81 1.01 20.61
N ILE A 68 1.73 1.76 20.43
CA ILE A 68 0.57 1.76 21.34
C ILE A 68 -0.48 0.74 20.89
N MET A 69 -0.67 0.60 19.58
CA MET A 69 -1.75 -0.16 18.96
C MET A 69 -1.79 -1.65 19.32
N PRO A 70 -0.67 -2.38 19.52
CA PRO A 70 -0.73 -3.78 19.96
C PRO A 70 -1.46 -3.98 21.30
N ARG A 71 -1.53 -2.94 22.14
CA ARG A 71 -2.16 -3.04 23.47
C ARG A 71 -3.66 -2.69 23.45
N LEU A 72 -4.21 -2.29 22.31
CA LEU A 72 -5.57 -1.78 22.19
C LEU A 72 -6.48 -2.73 21.42
N HIS A 73 -7.79 -2.58 21.62
CA HIS A 73 -8.80 -3.35 20.91
C HIS A 73 -9.05 -2.72 19.53
N LEU A 74 -9.13 -3.53 18.48
CA LEU A 74 -9.23 -3.03 17.10
C LEU A 74 -10.55 -2.26 16.85
N LYS A 75 -11.69 -2.80 17.29
CA LYS A 75 -13.02 -2.21 17.04
C LYS A 75 -13.16 -0.77 17.55
N PRO A 76 -12.89 -0.44 18.83
CA PRO A 76 -13.03 0.95 19.30
C PRO A 76 -12.07 1.91 18.59
N LEU A 77 -10.87 1.45 18.18
CA LEU A 77 -9.97 2.28 17.39
C LEU A 77 -10.59 2.65 16.05
N ILE A 78 -11.17 1.69 15.33
CA ILE A 78 -11.79 1.95 14.03
C ILE A 78 -12.96 2.93 14.18
N LEU A 79 -13.80 2.75 15.21
CA LEU A 79 -14.92 3.65 15.49
C LEU A 79 -14.44 5.08 15.79
N VAL A 80 -13.46 5.23 16.67
CA VAL A 80 -12.84 6.54 16.96
C VAL A 80 -12.20 7.13 15.70
N GLY A 81 -11.54 6.30 14.87
CA GLY A 81 -10.94 6.71 13.61
C GLY A 81 -11.97 7.32 12.65
N PHE A 82 -13.13 6.69 12.46
CA PHE A 82 -14.20 7.24 11.64
C PHE A 82 -14.81 8.52 12.22
N LEU A 83 -14.96 8.62 13.54
CA LEU A 83 -15.43 9.85 14.19
C LEU A 83 -14.45 11.00 14.01
N LEU A 84 -13.15 10.77 14.18
CA LEU A 84 -12.12 11.78 13.94
C LEU A 84 -12.09 12.21 12.47
N ARG A 85 -12.29 11.28 11.54
CA ARG A 85 -12.41 11.60 10.11
C ARG A 85 -13.65 12.45 9.81
N CYS A 86 -14.79 12.18 10.45
CA CYS A 86 -15.96 13.07 10.39
C CYS A 86 -15.65 14.45 10.99
N GLY A 87 -14.94 14.49 12.12
CA GLY A 87 -14.47 15.74 12.74
C GLY A 87 -13.54 16.55 11.84
N THR A 88 -12.68 15.87 11.08
CA THR A 88 -11.81 16.49 10.07
C THR A 88 -12.64 17.18 8.99
N ALA A 89 -13.57 16.44 8.38
CA ALA A 89 -14.44 16.96 7.34
C ALA A 89 -15.31 18.13 7.87
N LEU A 90 -15.81 18.01 9.10
CA LEU A 90 -16.56 19.07 9.77
C LEU A 90 -15.70 20.34 9.96
N LEU A 91 -14.45 20.18 10.43
CA LEU A 91 -13.56 21.32 10.67
C LEU A 91 -13.16 22.03 9.37
N PHE A 92 -12.93 21.26 8.31
CA PHE A 92 -12.69 21.80 6.97
C PHE A 92 -13.94 22.49 6.37
N SER A 93 -15.14 22.00 6.65
CA SER A 93 -16.39 22.65 6.21
C SER A 93 -16.57 24.06 6.79
N PHE A 94 -16.00 24.32 7.97
CA PHE A 94 -16.02 25.66 8.57
C PHE A 94 -14.93 26.60 8.04
N ILE A 95 -14.02 26.16 7.17
CA ILE A 95 -12.99 27.04 6.62
C ILE A 95 -13.62 28.12 5.73
N ASP A 96 -13.03 29.31 5.78
CA ASP A 96 -13.43 30.50 5.04
C ASP A 96 -12.19 31.33 4.68
N GLU A 97 -12.32 32.25 3.74
CA GLU A 97 -11.22 33.04 3.17
C GLU A 97 -10.46 33.88 4.21
N HIS A 98 -11.14 34.32 5.28
CA HIS A 98 -10.55 35.14 6.33
C HIS A 98 -9.97 34.34 7.51
N LYS A 99 -10.09 33.01 7.52
CA LYS A 99 -9.73 32.19 8.68
C LYS A 99 -8.26 31.81 8.63
N SER A 100 -7.54 31.88 9.75
CA SER A 100 -6.12 31.51 9.77
C SER A 100 -5.92 30.00 9.55
N TYR A 101 -4.97 29.64 8.67
CA TYR A 101 -4.50 28.26 8.45
C TYR A 101 -4.22 27.52 9.76
N TRP A 102 -3.49 28.18 10.67
CA TRP A 102 -3.07 27.61 11.95
C TRP A 102 -4.24 27.30 12.90
N ARG A 103 -5.39 27.95 12.70
CA ARG A 103 -6.56 27.79 13.57
C ARG A 103 -7.51 26.69 13.10
N PHE A 104 -7.59 26.43 11.79
CA PHE A 104 -8.53 25.45 11.23
C PHE A 104 -7.85 24.31 10.48
N ALA A 105 -7.04 24.63 9.47
CA ALA A 105 -6.42 23.61 8.62
C ALA A 105 -5.37 22.78 9.38
N PHE A 106 -4.53 23.41 10.20
CA PHE A 106 -3.51 22.69 10.96
C PHE A 106 -4.11 21.71 11.99
N PRO A 107 -5.08 22.11 12.86
CA PRO A 107 -5.77 21.16 13.72
C PRO A 107 -6.55 20.09 12.93
N ALA A 108 -7.15 20.44 11.79
CA ALA A 108 -7.84 19.47 10.95
C ALA A 108 -6.88 18.40 10.44
N PHE A 109 -5.65 18.76 10.05
CA PHE A 109 -4.63 17.80 9.64
C PHE A 109 -4.17 16.89 10.77
N ILE A 110 -4.05 17.40 11.99
CA ILE A 110 -3.75 16.56 13.16
C ILE A 110 -4.87 15.53 13.34
N ILE A 111 -6.12 15.99 13.43
CA ILE A 111 -7.30 15.12 13.60
C ILE A 111 -7.39 14.11 12.45
N HIS A 112 -7.11 14.54 11.22
CA HIS A 112 -7.11 13.70 10.03
C HIS A 112 -6.13 12.55 10.17
N ILE A 113 -4.87 12.83 10.51
CA ILE A 113 -3.82 11.81 10.63
C ILE A 113 -4.13 10.82 11.75
N PHE A 114 -4.60 11.27 12.91
CA PHE A 114 -5.05 10.37 13.97
C PHE A 114 -6.24 9.52 13.52
N GLY A 115 -7.21 10.11 12.82
CA GLY A 115 -8.35 9.40 12.26
C GLY A 115 -7.95 8.34 11.24
N VAL A 116 -7.00 8.65 10.35
CA VAL A 116 -6.42 7.71 9.39
C VAL A 116 -5.70 6.58 10.12
N GLY A 117 -4.83 6.89 11.06
CA GLY A 117 -4.05 5.87 11.78
C GLY A 117 -4.94 4.90 12.59
N PHE A 118 -5.94 5.41 13.29
CA PHE A 118 -6.87 4.60 14.08
C PHE A 118 -7.86 3.78 13.25
N SER A 119 -8.18 4.17 12.01
CA SER A 119 -9.00 3.35 11.12
C SER A 119 -8.14 2.38 10.29
N MET A 120 -7.11 2.89 9.61
CA MET A 120 -6.39 2.18 8.56
C MET A 120 -5.65 0.96 9.05
N LEU A 121 -4.87 1.10 10.12
CA LEU A 121 -4.06 -0.02 10.60
C LEU A 121 -4.92 -1.15 11.17
N PRO A 122 -5.93 -0.89 12.03
CA PRO A 122 -6.79 -1.96 12.52
C PRO A 122 -7.67 -2.61 11.45
N ILE A 123 -8.15 -1.85 10.45
CA ILE A 123 -8.88 -2.42 9.30
C ILE A 123 -7.96 -3.36 8.51
N GLN A 124 -6.73 -2.94 8.22
CA GLN A 124 -5.76 -3.76 7.50
C GLN A 124 -5.44 -5.06 8.25
N ILE A 125 -5.23 -4.95 9.57
CA ILE A 125 -5.04 -6.10 10.46
C ILE A 125 -6.24 -7.05 10.40
N THR A 126 -7.45 -6.51 10.45
CA THR A 126 -8.69 -7.32 10.43
C THR A 126 -8.84 -8.04 9.09
N ALA A 127 -8.43 -7.42 7.99
CA ALA A 127 -8.49 -8.02 6.66
C ALA A 127 -7.64 -9.29 6.54
N ILE A 128 -6.44 -9.30 7.13
CA ILE A 128 -5.49 -10.42 7.03
C ILE A 128 -5.67 -11.49 8.11
N ARG A 129 -6.41 -11.19 9.18
CA ARG A 129 -6.49 -12.05 10.38
C ARG A 129 -7.11 -13.42 10.14
N ASP A 130 -8.14 -13.50 9.31
CA ASP A 130 -8.88 -14.76 9.07
C ASP A 130 -8.41 -15.49 7.79
N ALA A 131 -7.27 -15.08 7.22
CA ALA A 131 -6.72 -15.67 6.01
C ALA A 131 -5.80 -16.85 6.33
N ASP A 132 -6.02 -17.99 5.66
CA ASP A 132 -5.06 -19.12 5.66
C ASP A 132 -3.70 -18.64 5.14
N ASN A 133 -2.58 -19.15 5.67
CA ASN A 133 -1.23 -18.77 5.23
C ASN A 133 -1.03 -18.86 3.70
N LYS A 134 -1.69 -19.83 3.05
CA LYS A 134 -1.66 -20.04 1.60
C LYS A 134 -2.42 -18.97 0.80
N ASP A 135 -3.38 -18.30 1.44
CA ASP A 135 -4.27 -17.31 0.82
C ASP A 135 -3.90 -15.85 1.22
N GLN A 136 -2.91 -15.64 2.10
CA GLN A 136 -2.53 -14.29 2.58
C GLN A 136 -2.12 -13.33 1.45
N GLY A 137 -1.37 -13.81 0.46
CA GLY A 137 -0.99 -13.01 -0.71
C GLY A 137 -2.20 -12.57 -1.53
N LEU A 138 -3.18 -13.45 -1.71
CA LEU A 138 -4.43 -13.15 -2.43
C LEU A 138 -5.32 -12.19 -1.64
N VAL A 139 -5.47 -12.39 -0.34
CA VAL A 139 -6.21 -11.51 0.58
C VAL A 139 -5.62 -10.10 0.59
N GLY A 140 -4.29 -9.99 0.67
CA GLY A 140 -3.58 -8.73 0.59
C GLY A 140 -3.77 -8.03 -0.75
N ALA A 141 -3.71 -8.78 -1.87
CA ALA A 141 -3.95 -8.24 -3.20
C ALA A 141 -5.38 -7.70 -3.36
N ILE A 142 -6.40 -8.45 -2.94
CA ILE A 142 -7.82 -8.01 -3.00
C ILE A 142 -8.04 -6.78 -2.11
N TYR A 143 -7.47 -6.77 -0.91
CA TYR A 143 -7.54 -5.63 0.00
C TYR A 143 -6.92 -4.37 -0.62
N ASN A 144 -5.73 -4.50 -1.23
CA ASN A 144 -5.06 -3.38 -1.89
C ASN A 144 -5.85 -2.89 -3.12
N THR A 145 -6.40 -3.80 -3.93
CA THR A 145 -7.31 -3.43 -5.02
C THR A 145 -8.52 -2.65 -4.50
N GLY A 146 -9.13 -3.08 -3.40
CA GLY A 146 -10.21 -2.35 -2.75
C GLY A 146 -9.82 -0.93 -2.30
N LEU A 147 -8.62 -0.76 -1.72
CA LEU A 147 -8.07 0.57 -1.41
C LEU A 147 -7.95 1.42 -2.67
N GLN A 148 -7.26 0.92 -3.69
CA GLN A 148 -6.94 1.68 -4.90
C GLN A 148 -8.18 2.03 -5.72
N LEU A 149 -9.23 1.21 -5.68
CA LEU A 149 -10.54 1.54 -6.26
C LEU A 149 -11.29 2.59 -5.42
N GLY A 150 -11.16 2.58 -4.09
CA GLY A 150 -11.81 3.55 -3.22
C GLY A 150 -11.41 5.00 -3.52
N ALA A 151 -10.12 5.22 -3.79
CA ALA A 151 -9.55 6.53 -4.08
C ALA A 151 -10.28 7.31 -5.20
N PRO A 152 -10.28 6.84 -6.47
CA PRO A 152 -10.88 7.58 -7.58
C PRO A 152 -12.41 7.58 -7.54
N PHE A 153 -13.05 6.47 -7.15
CA PHE A 153 -14.51 6.40 -7.10
C PHE A 153 -15.08 7.31 -6.01
N GLY A 154 -14.48 7.27 -4.82
CA GLY A 154 -14.85 8.16 -3.73
C GLY A 154 -14.69 9.62 -4.11
N LEU A 155 -13.54 9.97 -4.71
CA LEU A 155 -13.28 11.32 -5.17
C LEU A 155 -14.28 11.76 -6.25
N ALA A 156 -14.61 10.90 -7.22
CA ALA A 156 -15.58 11.21 -8.26
C ALA A 156 -16.96 11.53 -7.69
N ILE A 157 -17.46 10.71 -6.75
CA ILE A 157 -18.74 10.94 -6.09
C ILE A 157 -18.72 12.28 -5.33
N LEU A 158 -17.66 12.55 -4.56
CA LEU A 158 -17.53 13.80 -3.81
C LEU A 158 -17.42 15.02 -4.73
N ASN A 159 -16.75 14.88 -5.87
CA ASN A 159 -16.64 15.94 -6.87
C ASN A 159 -17.99 16.24 -7.51
N VAL A 160 -18.78 15.21 -7.87
CA VAL A 160 -20.16 15.39 -8.36
C VAL A 160 -21.01 16.15 -7.32
N ILE A 161 -20.89 15.83 -6.03
CA ILE A 161 -21.57 16.56 -4.95
C ILE A 161 -21.10 18.03 -4.91
N ALA A 162 -19.81 18.30 -5.06
CA ALA A 162 -19.29 19.67 -5.08
C ALA A 162 -19.78 20.47 -6.29
N VAL A 163 -19.67 19.89 -7.49
CA VAL A 163 -20.04 20.52 -8.76
C VAL A 163 -21.54 20.79 -8.81
N SER A 164 -22.37 19.82 -8.41
CA SER A 164 -23.83 20.00 -8.37
C SER A 164 -24.28 21.15 -7.47
N ALA A 165 -23.54 21.44 -6.40
CA ALA A 165 -23.82 22.54 -5.49
C ALA A 165 -23.39 23.92 -6.02
N ASN A 166 -22.46 23.95 -6.99
CA ASN A 166 -21.91 25.14 -7.63
C ASN A 166 -22.46 25.35 -9.06
N ARG A 167 -23.52 24.64 -9.46
CA ARG A 167 -24.05 24.65 -10.83
C ARG A 167 -24.32 26.05 -11.36
N ASP A 168 -24.99 26.89 -10.58
CA ASP A 168 -25.31 28.27 -10.99
C ASP A 168 -24.05 29.12 -11.22
N ALA A 169 -23.01 28.93 -10.39
CA ALA A 169 -21.74 29.65 -10.52
C ALA A 169 -20.96 29.16 -11.77
N LEU A 170 -20.95 27.86 -12.02
CA LEU A 170 -20.31 27.26 -13.20
C LEU A 170 -21.01 27.67 -14.50
N ASP A 171 -22.36 27.70 -14.51
CA ASP A 171 -23.15 28.15 -15.65
C ASP A 171 -22.92 29.65 -15.96
N SER A 172 -22.55 30.45 -14.96
CA SER A 172 -22.14 31.85 -15.12
C SER A 172 -20.68 32.04 -15.56
N GLY A 173 -19.94 30.95 -15.80
CA GLY A 173 -18.54 30.97 -16.25
C GLY A 173 -17.51 31.10 -15.13
N VAL A 174 -17.92 31.02 -13.85
CA VAL A 174 -16.99 31.11 -12.72
C VAL A 174 -16.44 29.72 -12.38
N HIS A 175 -15.13 29.54 -12.57
CA HIS A 175 -14.44 28.26 -12.39
C HIS A 175 -13.51 28.23 -11.17
N SER A 176 -13.30 29.38 -10.53
CA SER A 176 -12.30 29.57 -9.47
C SER A 176 -12.78 30.61 -8.46
N GLY A 177 -12.21 30.56 -7.25
CA GLY A 177 -12.45 31.55 -6.20
C GLY A 177 -13.47 31.17 -5.11
N PRO A 178 -13.74 32.11 -4.16
CA PRO A 178 -14.51 31.84 -2.94
C PRO A 178 -15.96 31.37 -3.19
N ILE A 179 -16.55 31.69 -4.34
CA ILE A 179 -17.91 31.27 -4.69
C ILE A 179 -18.04 29.74 -4.79
N LEU A 180 -16.95 29.02 -5.07
CA LEU A 180 -16.92 27.55 -5.11
C LEU A 180 -16.96 26.91 -3.71
N MET A 181 -16.79 27.69 -2.64
CA MET A 181 -16.75 27.18 -1.27
C MET A 181 -18.02 26.42 -0.89
N LYS A 182 -19.19 26.81 -1.43
CA LYS A 182 -20.45 26.10 -1.21
C LYS A 182 -20.34 24.64 -1.64
N GLY A 183 -19.78 24.38 -2.81
CA GLY A 183 -19.53 23.02 -3.29
C GLY A 183 -18.52 22.25 -2.45
N TYR A 184 -17.44 22.89 -2.02
CA TYR A 184 -16.46 22.23 -1.15
C TYR A 184 -17.07 21.84 0.20
N ARG A 185 -17.88 22.73 0.81
CA ARG A 185 -18.63 22.43 2.03
C ARG A 185 -19.57 21.23 1.85
N ASN A 186 -20.29 21.17 0.72
CA ASN A 186 -21.16 20.04 0.41
C ASN A 186 -20.39 18.74 0.22
N ALA A 187 -19.20 18.77 -0.39
CA ALA A 187 -18.33 17.60 -0.46
C ALA A 187 -17.88 17.14 0.94
N PHE A 188 -17.53 18.06 1.84
CA PHE A 188 -17.22 17.71 3.22
C PHE A 188 -18.43 17.10 3.97
N TYR A 189 -19.65 17.57 3.73
CA TYR A 189 -20.86 16.90 4.25
C TYR A 189 -21.04 15.50 3.66
N GLY A 190 -20.76 15.32 2.36
CA GLY A 190 -20.70 14.00 1.73
C GLY A 190 -19.67 13.07 2.37
N MET A 191 -18.50 13.59 2.75
CA MET A 191 -17.50 12.84 3.51
C MET A 191 -17.98 12.47 4.91
N ILE A 192 -18.72 13.35 5.59
CA ILE A 192 -19.32 13.01 6.90
C ILE A 192 -20.30 11.84 6.73
N ALA A 193 -21.17 11.87 5.72
CA ALA A 193 -22.08 10.76 5.43
C ALA A 193 -21.32 9.46 5.15
N LEU A 194 -20.25 9.52 4.36
CA LEU A 194 -19.39 8.37 4.06
C LEU A 194 -18.65 7.84 5.31
N GLY A 195 -18.21 8.73 6.19
CA GLY A 195 -17.58 8.38 7.47
C GLY A 195 -18.56 7.74 8.46
N LEU A 196 -19.78 8.26 8.55
CA LEU A 196 -20.85 7.67 9.35
C LEU A 196 -21.26 6.30 8.81
N PHE A 197 -21.29 6.12 7.48
CA PHE A 197 -21.48 4.80 6.87
C PHE A 197 -20.39 3.81 7.32
N GLY A 198 -19.10 4.21 7.27
CA GLY A 198 -18.00 3.39 7.77
C GLY A 198 -18.08 3.09 9.27
N PHE A 199 -18.52 4.06 10.08
CA PHE A 199 -18.76 3.90 11.50
C PHE A 199 -19.87 2.87 11.78
N VAL A 200 -21.03 3.00 11.14
CA VAL A 200 -22.17 2.10 11.30
C VAL A 200 -21.81 0.68 10.83
N LEU A 201 -21.13 0.56 9.70
CA LEU A 201 -20.67 -0.71 9.16
C LEU A 201 -19.72 -1.43 10.15
N THR A 202 -18.78 -0.68 10.73
CA THR A 202 -17.87 -1.18 11.77
C THR A 202 -18.63 -1.57 13.04
N ALA A 203 -19.57 -0.74 13.48
CA ALA A 203 -20.34 -0.98 14.71
C ALA A 203 -21.16 -2.29 14.63
N ILE A 204 -21.78 -2.54 13.48
CA ILE A 204 -22.64 -3.70 13.24
C ILE A 204 -21.83 -4.96 12.95
N ILE A 205 -20.84 -4.90 12.05
CA ILE A 205 -20.26 -6.12 11.47
C ILE A 205 -19.00 -6.59 12.19
N LEU A 206 -18.16 -5.67 12.70
CA LEU A 206 -16.94 -6.08 13.37
C LEU A 206 -17.25 -6.56 14.80
N PRO A 207 -16.94 -7.82 15.16
CA PRO A 207 -17.07 -8.28 16.54
C PRO A 207 -16.02 -7.62 17.44
N TRP A 208 -16.30 -7.56 18.74
CA TRP A 208 -15.28 -7.16 19.72
C TRP A 208 -14.18 -8.22 19.75
N ASP A 209 -12.95 -7.79 19.45
CA ASP A 209 -11.80 -8.67 19.33
C ASP A 209 -10.76 -8.34 20.40
N LYS A 210 -10.11 -9.39 20.95
CA LYS A 210 -9.05 -9.25 21.96
C LYS A 210 -7.84 -8.49 21.38
N PRO A 211 -7.10 -7.72 22.21
CA PRO A 211 -5.89 -7.01 21.79
C PRO A 211 -4.89 -7.96 21.13
N GLN A 212 -4.22 -7.50 20.08
CA GLN A 212 -3.24 -8.32 19.37
C GLN A 212 -2.01 -8.58 20.23
N ARG A 213 -1.60 -9.84 20.30
CA ARG A 213 -0.19 -10.15 20.58
C ARG A 213 0.62 -9.69 19.37
N PRO A 214 1.72 -8.93 19.53
CA PRO A 214 2.53 -8.48 18.41
C PRO A 214 2.86 -9.66 17.51
N ALA A 215 2.75 -9.46 16.19
CA ALA A 215 3.15 -10.44 15.20
C ALA A 215 4.54 -10.97 15.61
N GLN A 216 4.60 -12.28 15.88
CA GLN A 216 5.87 -12.94 16.13
C GLN A 216 6.71 -12.63 14.89
N LYS A 217 7.80 -11.86 15.07
CA LYS A 217 8.78 -11.66 14.00
C LYS A 217 9.04 -13.04 13.40
N PRO A 218 9.17 -13.19 12.07
CA PRO A 218 9.76 -14.38 11.48
C PRO A 218 11.22 -14.46 11.93
N THR A 219 11.43 -14.84 13.19
CA THR A 219 12.72 -15.09 13.81
C THR A 219 12.89 -16.58 13.99
N ALA A 220 11.81 -17.38 13.99
CA ALA A 220 11.90 -18.83 14.00
C ALA A 220 12.46 -19.34 12.66
N GLU A 221 11.94 -18.87 11.53
CA GLU A 221 12.39 -19.33 10.21
C GLU A 221 13.80 -18.80 9.83
N ILE A 222 14.21 -17.65 10.37
CA ILE A 222 15.59 -17.16 10.22
C ILE A 222 16.54 -17.85 11.20
N LYS A 223 16.11 -18.18 12.43
CA LYS A 223 16.95 -18.95 13.36
C LYS A 223 17.16 -20.39 12.92
N ASP A 224 16.21 -21.02 12.24
CA ASP A 224 16.41 -22.39 11.74
C ASP A 224 17.34 -22.42 10.52
N LEU A 225 17.46 -21.29 9.80
CA LEU A 225 18.45 -21.07 8.74
C LEU A 225 19.82 -20.63 9.29
N GLU A 226 19.86 -19.84 10.38
CA GLU A 226 21.10 -19.40 11.05
C GLU A 226 21.66 -20.42 12.06
N ALA A 227 20.84 -21.35 12.58
CA ALA A 227 21.28 -22.42 13.49
C ALA A 227 21.82 -23.65 12.74
N GLY A 228 21.76 -23.64 11.41
CA GLY A 228 22.41 -24.63 10.54
C GLY A 228 23.81 -24.18 10.12
N ALA A 229 24.78 -24.45 10.99
CA ALA A 229 26.24 -24.33 10.81
C ALA A 229 26.87 -22.92 10.94
N PRO A 230 28.02 -22.78 11.65
CA PRO A 230 28.75 -21.52 11.73
C PRO A 230 29.29 -21.12 10.36
N VAL A 231 29.03 -19.88 9.96
CA VAL A 231 29.42 -19.28 8.67
C VAL A 231 30.95 -19.33 8.44
N GLU A 232 31.75 -19.39 9.50
CA GLU A 232 33.23 -19.46 9.39
C GLU A 232 33.76 -20.81 8.86
N ALA A 233 33.01 -21.91 8.98
CA ALA A 233 33.45 -23.22 8.48
C ALA A 233 33.11 -23.45 6.99
N ASN A 234 32.27 -22.59 6.39
CA ASN A 234 31.83 -22.73 5.01
C ASN A 234 32.65 -21.90 4.01
N GLU A 235 33.34 -20.83 4.43
CA GLU A 235 34.21 -20.07 3.52
C GLU A 235 35.47 -20.88 3.13
N GLU A 236 36.06 -21.61 4.08
CA GLU A 236 37.24 -22.46 3.81
C GLU A 236 36.88 -23.65 2.90
N LYS A 237 35.69 -24.25 3.09
CA LYS A 237 35.17 -25.31 2.22
C LYS A 237 34.71 -24.83 0.84
N MET A 238 34.24 -23.58 0.69
CA MET A 238 33.89 -23.03 -0.61
C MET A 238 35.14 -22.72 -1.44
N LEU A 239 36.21 -22.22 -0.81
CA LEU A 239 37.49 -21.98 -1.48
C LEU A 239 38.14 -23.29 -1.96
N ASP A 240 38.13 -24.34 -1.13
CA ASP A 240 38.65 -25.66 -1.54
C ASP A 240 37.79 -26.32 -2.64
N ALA A 241 36.46 -26.17 -2.58
CA ALA A 241 35.56 -26.72 -3.58
C ALA A 241 35.68 -26.01 -4.94
N ASP A 242 35.88 -24.69 -4.95
CA ASP A 242 36.10 -23.94 -6.19
C ASP A 242 37.47 -24.27 -6.80
N GLU A 243 38.52 -24.52 -5.99
CA GLU A 243 39.83 -24.95 -6.49
C GLU A 243 39.80 -26.38 -7.07
N GLU A 244 39.03 -27.30 -6.47
CA GLU A 244 38.82 -28.66 -6.97
C GLU A 244 37.94 -28.68 -8.24
N VAL A 245 36.95 -27.80 -8.34
CA VAL A 245 36.13 -27.59 -9.56
C VAL A 245 36.97 -26.95 -10.69
N LEU A 246 37.86 -26.00 -10.38
CA LEU A 246 38.78 -25.42 -11.37
C LEU A 246 39.85 -26.43 -11.84
N ARG A 247 40.34 -27.31 -10.96
CA ARG A 247 41.23 -28.42 -11.33
C ARG A 247 40.53 -29.50 -12.15
N SER A 248 39.29 -29.87 -11.81
CA SER A 248 38.55 -30.88 -12.58
C SER A 248 38.07 -30.37 -13.93
N SER A 249 37.71 -29.08 -14.04
CA SER A 249 37.29 -28.46 -15.30
C SER A 249 38.46 -28.25 -16.27
N SER A 250 39.65 -27.87 -15.78
CA SER A 250 40.86 -27.80 -16.62
C SER A 250 41.35 -29.17 -17.10
N PHE A 251 41.21 -30.24 -16.30
CA PHE A 251 41.57 -31.60 -16.72
C PHE A 251 40.56 -32.20 -17.71
N SER A 252 39.26 -31.93 -17.55
CA SER A 252 38.21 -32.40 -18.46
C SER A 252 38.21 -31.69 -19.81
N SER A 253 38.63 -30.42 -19.89
CA SER A 253 38.71 -29.70 -21.16
C SER A 253 39.86 -30.20 -22.02
N SER A 254 41.00 -30.55 -21.43
CA SER A 254 42.15 -31.10 -22.18
C SER A 254 41.83 -32.49 -22.77
N SER A 255 41.19 -33.37 -21.99
CA SER A 255 40.89 -34.73 -22.46
C SER A 255 39.80 -34.78 -23.54
N LYS A 256 38.82 -33.87 -23.51
CA LYS A 256 37.78 -33.78 -24.56
C LYS A 256 38.33 -33.21 -25.87
N VAL A 257 39.17 -32.18 -25.81
CA VAL A 257 39.80 -31.61 -27.01
C VAL A 257 40.72 -32.63 -27.69
N GLU A 258 41.47 -33.42 -26.92
CA GLU A 258 42.37 -34.45 -27.45
C GLU A 258 41.60 -35.68 -28.02
N SER A 259 40.47 -36.06 -27.39
CA SER A 259 39.56 -37.09 -27.91
C SER A 259 38.86 -36.68 -29.21
N ASP A 260 38.43 -35.42 -29.32
CA ASP A 260 37.76 -34.91 -30.51
C ASP A 260 38.74 -34.72 -31.68
N ALA A 261 39.99 -34.31 -31.40
CA ALA A 261 41.05 -34.24 -32.41
C ALA A 261 41.39 -35.61 -33.00
N ASN A 262 41.52 -36.66 -32.18
CA ASN A 262 41.79 -38.03 -32.66
C ASN A 262 40.62 -38.65 -33.44
N THR A 263 39.39 -38.25 -33.14
CA THR A 263 38.19 -38.71 -33.87
C THR A 263 38.06 -38.04 -35.24
N ILE A 264 38.54 -36.81 -35.38
CA ILE A 264 38.53 -36.09 -36.66
C ILE A 264 39.63 -36.61 -37.59
N THR A 265 40.84 -36.88 -37.08
CA THR A 265 41.94 -37.43 -37.90
C THR A 265 41.63 -38.84 -38.42
N THR A 266 41.05 -39.72 -37.60
CA THR A 266 40.62 -41.07 -38.05
C THR A 266 39.50 -41.04 -39.10
N LYS A 267 38.61 -40.04 -39.06
CA LYS A 267 37.55 -39.88 -40.08
C LYS A 267 38.08 -39.31 -41.40
N ILE A 268 39.15 -38.53 -41.37
CA ILE A 268 39.79 -38.00 -42.59
C ILE A 268 40.56 -39.13 -43.32
N ASP A 269 41.34 -39.95 -42.60
CA ASP A 269 42.04 -41.10 -43.20
C ASP A 269 41.08 -42.14 -43.81
N ALA A 270 39.93 -42.36 -43.18
CA ALA A 270 38.90 -43.27 -43.71
C ALA A 270 38.21 -42.71 -44.97
N ALA A 271 38.09 -41.39 -45.10
CA ALA A 271 37.49 -40.74 -46.26
C ALA A 271 38.41 -40.70 -47.48
N ASP A 272 39.72 -40.56 -47.27
CA ASP A 272 40.72 -40.59 -48.35
C ASP A 272 40.93 -42.03 -48.88
N THR A 273 40.90 -43.04 -48.01
CA THR A 273 40.93 -44.46 -48.44
C THR A 273 39.72 -44.84 -49.31
N TYR A 274 38.54 -44.26 -49.06
CA TYR A 274 37.34 -44.48 -49.87
C TYR A 274 37.38 -43.79 -51.24
N LYS A 275 38.11 -42.67 -51.38
CA LYS A 275 38.25 -41.97 -52.67
C LYS A 275 39.30 -42.60 -53.58
N GLU A 276 40.27 -43.32 -53.02
CA GLU A 276 41.30 -44.02 -53.81
C GLU A 276 40.81 -45.37 -54.37
N GLN A 277 39.90 -46.06 -53.67
CA GLN A 277 39.31 -47.33 -54.16
C GLN A 277 38.22 -47.18 -55.24
N ASN A 278 37.71 -45.97 -55.48
CA ASN A 278 36.58 -45.72 -56.41
C ASN A 278 36.97 -44.88 -57.64
N LYS A 279 38.26 -44.89 -58.01
CA LYS A 279 38.80 -44.31 -59.25
C LYS A 279 39.31 -45.42 -60.18
N VAL A 280 38.37 -46.17 -60.77
CA VAL A 280 38.56 -46.94 -62.02
C VAL A 280 37.33 -46.73 -62.88
#